data_AF-R9KMU3-F1
#
_entry.id   AF-R9KMU3-F1
#
_cell.length_a   1.000
_cell.length_b   1.000
_cell.length_c   1.000
_cell.angle_alpha   90.00
_cell.angle_beta   90.00
_cell.angle_gamma   90.00
#
_symmetry.space_group_name_H-M   'P 1'
#
loop_
_entity.id
_entity.type
_entity.pdbx_description
1 polymer ?
#
loop_
_entity_poly.entity_id
_entity_poly.type
_entity_poly.pdbx_seq_one_letter_code
_entity_poly.pdbx_strand_id
1 'polypeptide(L)'
;MKKLYASFLAIIMFLSVPAVSYASSSQQPLAHTTIEDLGNGFYGITALEIQTSNTRATRTVSKTYTIKTASGSTAASFTLTATFRYPSGNSALCTYVSHDSSISDSQWSFSEKCSSKSGNTAQGNFTAKQKYSGITAQTISKSITLTCDRSGNIS
;
A
#
# COMPACT_ATOMS: atom_id res chain seq x y z
N MET A 1 -61.40 31.37 29.41
CA MET A 1 -60.33 32.23 28.82
C MET A 1 -58.97 31.68 29.21
N LYS A 2 -58.18 31.27 28.20
CA LYS A 2 -56.70 31.21 28.21
C LYS A 2 -56.07 30.21 29.20
N LYS A 3 -55.22 29.25 28.85
CA LYS A 3 -54.47 28.91 27.63
C LYS A 3 -54.05 27.45 27.77
N LEU A 4 -54.52 26.60 26.86
CA LEU A 4 -54.14 25.20 26.70
C LEU A 4 -52.81 25.10 25.94
N TYR A 5 -51.72 25.77 26.35
CA TYR A 5 -50.49 25.82 25.53
C TYR A 5 -49.21 26.06 26.34
N ALA A 6 -48.97 25.32 27.42
CA ALA A 6 -47.71 25.43 28.17
C ALA A 6 -46.98 24.10 28.40
N SER A 7 -47.60 22.96 28.06
CA SER A 7 -47.03 21.62 28.37
C SER A 7 -46.60 20.80 27.15
N PHE A 8 -46.58 21.39 25.95
CA PHE A 8 -46.10 20.72 24.72
C PHE A 8 -44.83 21.36 24.14
N LEU A 9 -44.32 22.44 24.74
CA LEU A 9 -43.18 23.20 24.22
C LEU A 9 -41.85 22.88 24.92
N ALA A 10 -41.83 22.03 25.96
CA ALA A 10 -40.63 21.73 26.74
C ALA A 10 -39.88 20.47 26.27
N ILE A 11 -40.45 19.66 25.37
CA ILE A 11 -39.86 18.38 24.93
C ILE A 11 -39.04 18.53 23.62
N ILE A 12 -39.16 19.67 22.93
CA ILE A 12 -38.50 19.90 21.63
C ILE A 12 -37.08 20.48 21.77
N MET A 13 -36.64 20.88 22.97
CA MET A 13 -35.37 21.60 23.16
C MET A 13 -34.16 20.71 23.55
N PHE A 14 -34.28 19.38 23.50
CA PHE A 14 -33.17 18.46 23.77
C PHE A 14 -32.62 17.73 22.53
N LEU A 15 -33.04 18.10 21.32
CA LEU A 15 -32.71 17.39 20.07
C LEU A 15 -31.79 18.15 19.10
N SER A 16 -31.03 19.14 19.57
CA SER A 16 -30.03 19.82 18.72
C SER A 16 -28.66 19.81 19.37
N VAL A 17 -28.08 18.61 19.51
CA VAL A 17 -26.62 18.49 19.51
C VAL A 17 -26.22 18.45 18.04
N PRO A 18 -25.40 19.39 17.52
CA PRO A 18 -24.73 19.13 16.27
C PRO A 18 -23.83 17.92 16.52
N ALA A 19 -24.18 16.78 15.97
CA ALA A 19 -23.23 15.72 15.77
C ALA A 19 -22.14 16.33 14.88
N VAL A 20 -21.05 16.79 15.49
CA VAL A 20 -19.80 17.01 14.78
C VAL A 20 -19.34 15.63 14.37
N SER A 21 -19.85 15.17 13.24
CA SER A 21 -19.28 14.09 12.48
C SER A 21 -17.89 14.57 12.09
N TYR A 22 -16.88 14.19 12.88
CA TYR A 22 -15.55 14.07 12.33
C TYR A 22 -15.67 12.99 11.26
N ALA A 23 -15.85 13.41 10.01
CA ALA A 23 -15.35 12.62 8.90
C ALA A 23 -13.84 12.57 9.13
N SER A 24 -13.38 11.59 9.91
CA SER A 24 -12.02 11.11 9.74
C SER A 24 -11.99 10.64 8.31
N SER A 25 -11.50 11.49 7.41
CA SER A 25 -10.98 11.04 6.15
C SER A 25 -9.87 10.07 6.54
N SER A 26 -10.21 8.78 6.66
CA SER A 26 -9.23 7.76 6.34
C SER A 26 -8.82 8.12 4.92
N GLN A 27 -7.72 8.85 4.79
CA GLN A 27 -7.03 8.97 3.53
C GLN A 27 -6.79 7.51 3.17
N GLN A 28 -7.65 6.96 2.31
CA GLN A 28 -7.33 5.69 1.69
C GLN A 28 -5.93 5.94 1.11
N PRO A 29 -4.93 5.12 1.48
CA PRO A 29 -3.65 5.20 0.82
C PRO A 29 -3.93 5.24 -0.67
N LEU A 30 -3.30 6.17 -1.39
CA LEU A 30 -3.39 6.25 -2.84
C LEU A 30 -2.90 4.92 -3.42
N ALA A 31 -3.81 3.95 -3.52
CA ALA A 31 -3.55 2.62 -3.98
C ALA A 31 -3.62 2.65 -5.49
N HIS A 32 -2.50 3.03 -6.12
CA HIS A 32 -2.34 2.72 -7.53
C HIS A 32 -2.25 1.19 -7.64
N THR A 33 -3.26 0.58 -8.26
CA THR A 33 -3.34 -0.87 -8.44
C THR A 33 -3.22 -1.22 -9.91
N THR A 34 -2.17 -1.94 -10.27
CA THR A 34 -1.98 -2.49 -11.63
C THR A 34 -2.16 -4.00 -11.57
N ILE A 35 -2.93 -4.54 -12.52
CA ILE A 35 -3.15 -5.98 -12.68
C ILE A 35 -2.47 -6.43 -13.97
N GLU A 36 -1.74 -7.54 -13.90
CA GLU A 36 -1.14 -8.18 -15.07
C GLU A 36 -1.40 -9.68 -15.09
N ASP A 37 -1.64 -10.24 -16.26
CA ASP A 37 -1.77 -11.70 -16.44
C ASP A 37 -0.38 -12.35 -16.41
N LEU A 38 -0.23 -13.39 -15.61
CA LEU A 38 1.02 -14.16 -15.47
C LEU A 38 0.94 -15.53 -16.13
N GLY A 39 -0.22 -15.87 -16.69
CA GLY A 39 -0.50 -17.18 -17.28
C GLY A 39 -0.72 -18.27 -16.23
N ASN A 40 -1.10 -19.46 -16.71
CA ASN A 40 -1.34 -20.66 -15.89
C ASN A 40 -2.37 -20.46 -14.76
N GLY A 41 -3.32 -19.54 -14.95
CA GLY A 41 -4.32 -19.21 -13.93
C GLY A 41 -3.80 -18.34 -12.79
N PHE A 42 -2.71 -17.59 -13.02
CA PHE A 42 -2.18 -16.61 -12.06
C PHE A 42 -2.18 -15.20 -12.63
N TYR A 43 -2.32 -14.22 -11.75
CA TYR A 43 -2.17 -12.80 -12.10
C TYR A 43 -1.42 -12.05 -11.00
N GLY A 44 -0.77 -10.95 -11.39
CA GLY A 44 -0.02 -10.06 -10.52
C GLY A 44 -0.85 -8.85 -10.12
N ILE A 45 -0.75 -8.43 -8.86
CA ILE A 45 -1.27 -7.14 -8.38
C ILE A 45 -0.10 -6.34 -7.83
N THR A 46 0.12 -5.15 -8.35
CA THR A 46 1.02 -4.16 -7.72
C THR A 46 0.20 -3.14 -6.96
N ALA A 47 0.53 -2.88 -5.70
CA ALA A 47 -0.11 -1.86 -4.86
C ALA A 47 0.94 -0.92 -4.27
N LEU A 48 0.68 0.38 -4.33
CA LEU A 48 1.49 1.41 -3.67
C LEU A 48 0.77 1.90 -2.41
N GLU A 49 1.49 1.94 -1.29
CA GLU A 49 1.02 2.47 -0.01
C GLU A 49 1.96 3.57 0.46
N ILE A 50 1.40 4.72 0.85
CA ILE A 50 2.16 5.86 1.36
C ILE A 50 1.89 6.00 2.86
N GLN A 51 2.89 5.71 3.68
CA GLN A 51 2.85 5.97 5.12
C GLN A 51 3.26 7.43 5.35
N THR A 52 2.31 8.27 5.72
CA THR A 52 2.59 9.67 6.04
C THR A 52 3.33 9.78 7.36
N SER A 53 4.55 10.31 7.32
CA SER A 53 5.28 10.75 8.52
C SER A 53 4.78 12.14 8.95
N ASN A 54 4.76 12.40 10.25
CA ASN A 54 4.41 13.71 10.84
C ASN A 54 5.45 14.80 10.51
N THR A 55 6.62 14.44 9.97
CA THR A 55 7.65 15.39 9.51
C THR A 55 7.47 15.72 8.04
N ARG A 56 7.24 17.00 7.72
CA ARG A 56 6.92 17.50 6.35
C ARG A 56 7.91 17.09 5.25
N ALA A 57 9.14 16.70 5.59
CA ALA A 57 10.24 16.45 4.66
C ALA A 57 10.67 14.96 4.57
N THR A 58 9.91 14.02 5.16
CA THR A 58 10.22 12.59 5.08
C THR A 58 8.95 11.80 4.77
N ARG A 59 9.05 10.79 3.90
CA ARG A 59 7.95 9.86 3.59
C ARG A 59 8.47 8.44 3.60
N THR A 60 7.71 7.54 4.22
CA THR A 60 7.92 6.11 4.10
C THR A 60 6.84 5.55 3.20
N VAL A 61 7.24 4.73 2.25
CA VAL A 61 6.33 4.18 1.25
C VAL A 61 6.64 2.72 1.04
N SER A 62 5.61 1.95 0.74
CA SER A 62 5.73 0.52 0.46
C SER A 62 5.08 0.22 -0.89
N LYS A 63 5.78 -0.52 -1.74
CA LYS A 63 5.25 -1.06 -2.99
C LYS A 63 5.22 -2.57 -2.87
N THR A 64 4.03 -3.15 -2.98
CA THR A 64 3.81 -4.59 -2.82
C THR A 64 3.42 -5.18 -4.15
N TYR A 65 4.10 -6.25 -4.53
CA TYR A 65 3.71 -7.12 -5.64
C TYR A 65 3.14 -8.43 -5.06
N THR A 66 1.92 -8.78 -5.47
CA THR A 66 1.22 -9.98 -5.01
C THR A 66 0.89 -10.88 -6.18
N ILE A 67 1.26 -12.15 -6.09
CA ILE A 67 0.86 -13.19 -7.04
C ILE A 67 -0.44 -13.80 -6.51
N LYS A 68 -1.48 -13.77 -7.33
CA LYS A 68 -2.81 -14.28 -7.02
C LYS A 68 -3.17 -15.45 -7.93
N THR A 69 -3.91 -16.41 -7.40
CA THR A 69 -4.60 -17.44 -8.19
C THR A 69 -5.80 -16.84 -8.91
N ALA A 70 -6.32 -17.50 -9.94
CA ALA A 70 -7.56 -17.11 -10.63
C ALA A 70 -8.77 -16.97 -9.68
N SER A 71 -8.77 -17.68 -8.55
CA SER A 71 -9.80 -17.56 -7.50
C SER A 71 -9.61 -16.37 -6.55
N GLY A 72 -8.51 -15.61 -6.66
CA GLY A 72 -8.21 -14.45 -5.81
C GLY A 72 -7.39 -14.73 -4.56
N SER A 73 -7.04 -15.99 -4.29
CA SER A 73 -6.16 -16.38 -3.18
C SER A 73 -4.73 -15.88 -3.43
N THR A 74 -4.04 -15.45 -2.36
CA THR A 74 -2.63 -15.10 -2.45
C THR A 74 -1.78 -16.36 -2.53
N ALA A 75 -0.87 -16.42 -3.51
CA ALA A 75 0.14 -17.46 -3.60
C ALA A 75 1.45 -17.01 -2.93
N ALA A 76 1.91 -15.81 -3.27
CA ALA A 76 3.10 -15.18 -2.68
C ALA A 76 3.01 -13.65 -2.78
N SER A 77 3.74 -12.95 -1.92
CA SER A 77 3.88 -11.50 -2.00
C SER A 77 5.32 -11.05 -1.71
N PHE A 78 5.70 -9.94 -2.32
CA PHE A 78 6.96 -9.24 -2.08
C PHE A 78 6.67 -7.76 -1.86
N THR A 79 7.17 -7.20 -0.77
CA THR A 79 6.98 -5.79 -0.41
C THR A 79 8.34 -5.10 -0.33
N LEU A 80 8.50 -4.02 -1.09
CA LEU A 80 9.63 -3.11 -0.99
C LEU A 80 9.20 -1.90 -0.16
N THR A 81 9.89 -1.66 0.95
CA THR A 81 9.66 -0.48 1.80
C THR A 81 10.84 0.46 1.68
N ALA A 82 10.57 1.74 1.41
CA ALA A 82 11.59 2.76 1.26
C ALA A 82 11.22 4.01 2.07
N THR A 83 12.23 4.68 2.61
CA THR A 83 12.07 6.00 3.23
C THR A 83 12.84 7.03 2.43
N PHE A 84 12.15 8.11 2.06
CA PHE A 84 12.68 9.22 1.30
C PHE A 84 12.70 10.48 2.16
N ARG A 85 13.79 11.24 2.06
CA ARG A 85 13.93 12.57 2.63
C ARG A 85 13.99 13.59 1.50
N TYR A 86 13.14 14.60 1.55
CA TYR A 86 13.02 15.66 0.55
C TYR A 86 12.90 17.03 1.22
N PRO A 87 14.01 17.63 1.69
CA PRO A 87 13.96 18.91 2.38
C PRO A 87 13.51 20.03 1.41
N SER A 88 12.27 20.50 1.62
CA SER A 88 11.70 21.73 1.07
C SER A 88 11.96 21.99 -0.43
N GLY A 89 11.82 20.97 -1.29
CA GLY A 89 11.90 21.18 -2.75
C GLY A 89 13.32 21.16 -3.35
N ASN A 90 14.38 21.08 -2.52
CA ASN A 90 15.75 21.25 -3.00
C ASN A 90 16.39 19.95 -3.49
N SER A 91 16.08 18.83 -2.84
CA SER A 91 16.64 17.53 -3.16
C SER A 91 15.71 16.41 -2.70
N ALA A 92 15.95 15.20 -3.19
CA ALA A 92 15.32 13.98 -2.70
C ALA A 92 16.39 12.90 -2.55
N LEU A 93 16.28 12.10 -1.50
CA LEU A 93 17.22 11.02 -1.22
C LEU A 93 16.49 9.85 -0.58
N CYS A 94 16.79 8.64 -1.04
CA CYS A 94 16.40 7.41 -0.38
C CYS A 94 17.31 7.16 0.82
N THR A 95 16.80 7.39 2.02
CA THR A 95 17.57 7.23 3.27
C THR A 95 17.51 5.80 3.78
N TYR A 96 16.49 5.02 3.43
CA TYR A 96 16.35 3.65 3.86
C TYR A 96 15.62 2.80 2.82
N VAL A 97 16.01 1.52 2.73
CA VAL A 97 15.32 0.52 1.93
C VAL A 97 15.35 -0.82 2.67
N SER A 98 14.23 -1.53 2.64
CA SER A 98 14.10 -2.92 3.09
C SER A 98 13.14 -3.66 2.18
N HIS A 99 13.13 -4.98 2.29
CA HIS A 99 12.13 -5.80 1.66
C HIS A 99 11.62 -6.87 2.62
N ASP A 100 10.37 -7.27 2.38
CA ASP A 100 9.69 -8.36 3.03
C ASP A 100 9.06 -9.27 1.98
N SER A 101 8.83 -10.52 2.36
CA SER A 101 8.24 -11.50 1.46
C SER A 101 7.41 -12.52 2.22
N SER A 102 6.31 -12.97 1.63
CA SER A 102 5.47 -14.03 2.19
C SER A 102 5.10 -15.06 1.14
N ILE A 103 4.92 -16.31 1.60
CA ILE A 103 4.43 -17.42 0.79
C ILE A 103 3.19 -17.96 1.51
N SER A 104 2.09 -18.04 0.79
CA SER A 104 0.81 -18.56 1.29
C SER A 104 0.43 -19.89 0.62
N ASP A 105 0.91 -20.13 -0.59
CA ASP A 105 0.81 -21.41 -1.29
C ASP A 105 2.15 -22.15 -1.22
N SER A 106 2.15 -23.35 -0.64
CA SER A 106 3.35 -24.15 -0.41
C SER A 106 4.04 -24.63 -1.70
N GLN A 107 3.36 -24.57 -2.84
CA GLN A 107 3.98 -24.86 -4.14
C GLN A 107 4.90 -23.74 -4.62
N TRP A 108 4.87 -22.57 -3.97
CA TRP A 108 5.68 -21.41 -4.31
C TRP A 108 6.91 -21.27 -3.42
N SER A 109 7.97 -20.72 -4.00
CA SER A 109 9.19 -20.35 -3.28
C SER A 109 9.86 -19.15 -3.94
N PHE A 110 10.58 -18.34 -3.17
CA PHE A 110 11.46 -17.32 -3.73
C PHE A 110 12.86 -17.89 -3.92
N SER A 111 13.38 -17.87 -5.14
CA SER A 111 14.79 -18.21 -5.40
C SER A 111 15.73 -17.02 -5.25
N GLU A 112 15.21 -15.81 -5.42
CA GLU A 112 15.98 -14.56 -5.31
C GLU A 112 15.09 -13.48 -4.71
N LYS A 113 15.69 -12.68 -3.81
CA LYS A 113 15.09 -11.49 -3.21
C LYS A 113 16.21 -10.51 -2.86
N CYS A 114 16.12 -9.28 -3.32
CA CYS A 114 17.03 -8.23 -2.88
C CYS A 114 16.37 -6.86 -2.94
N SER A 115 16.98 -5.93 -2.21
CA SER A 115 16.61 -4.53 -2.22
C SER A 115 17.87 -3.68 -2.25
N SER A 116 17.86 -2.63 -3.05
CA SER A 116 18.96 -1.68 -3.17
C SER A 116 18.41 -0.26 -3.28
N LYS A 117 19.29 0.73 -3.09
CA LYS A 117 18.95 2.14 -3.27
C LYS A 117 20.11 2.89 -3.88
N SER A 118 19.80 3.90 -4.68
CA SER A 118 20.76 4.82 -5.27
C SER A 118 20.11 6.18 -5.45
N GLY A 119 20.74 7.23 -4.93
CA GLY A 119 20.18 8.58 -4.96
C GLY A 119 18.77 8.63 -4.37
N ASN A 120 17.81 9.09 -5.17
CA ASN A 120 16.40 9.21 -4.82
C ASN A 120 15.54 7.99 -5.23
N THR A 121 16.17 6.85 -5.52
CA THR A 121 15.52 5.64 -6.02
C THR A 121 15.78 4.45 -5.11
N ALA A 122 14.74 3.66 -4.84
CA ALA A 122 14.80 2.34 -4.23
C ALA A 122 14.34 1.29 -5.25
N GLN A 123 15.01 0.15 -5.29
CA GLN A 123 14.69 -0.96 -6.18
C GLN A 123 14.60 -2.25 -5.38
N GLY A 124 13.63 -3.10 -5.72
CA GLY A 124 13.45 -4.43 -5.19
C GLY A 124 13.33 -5.42 -6.33
N ASN A 125 14.10 -6.50 -6.29
CA ASN A 125 14.06 -7.55 -7.28
C ASN A 125 13.72 -8.87 -6.61
N PHE A 126 12.86 -9.66 -7.26
CA PHE A 126 12.57 -11.00 -6.79
C PHE A 126 12.33 -11.97 -7.94
N THR A 127 12.60 -13.25 -7.67
CA THR A 127 12.23 -14.37 -8.54
C THR A 127 11.46 -15.39 -7.72
N ALA A 128 10.19 -15.60 -8.06
CA ALA A 128 9.30 -16.59 -7.47
C ALA A 128 9.13 -17.78 -8.42
N LYS A 129 9.21 -19.00 -7.89
CA LYS A 129 9.08 -20.25 -8.65
C LYS A 129 7.99 -21.11 -8.05
N GLN A 130 7.08 -21.57 -8.90
CA GLN A 130 6.11 -22.61 -8.57
C GLN A 130 6.68 -23.98 -8.95
N LYS A 131 6.61 -24.94 -8.02
CA LYS A 131 7.06 -26.31 -8.24
C LYS A 131 5.97 -27.30 -7.91
N TYR A 132 5.84 -28.33 -8.73
CA TYR A 132 5.04 -29.52 -8.47
C TYR A 132 5.94 -30.74 -8.48
N SER A 133 5.97 -31.51 -7.40
CA SER A 133 6.81 -32.71 -7.28
C SER A 133 8.28 -32.46 -7.66
N GLY A 134 8.81 -31.29 -7.31
CA GLY A 134 10.19 -30.87 -7.62
C GLY A 134 10.42 -30.26 -9.00
N ILE A 135 9.46 -30.36 -9.92
CA ILE A 135 9.55 -29.80 -11.28
C ILE A 135 9.04 -28.36 -11.26
N THR A 136 9.79 -27.42 -11.84
CA THR A 136 9.38 -26.00 -11.92
C THR A 136 8.34 -25.83 -13.02
N ALA A 137 7.13 -25.42 -12.67
CA ALA A 137 6.03 -25.21 -13.61
C ALA A 137 5.87 -23.74 -14.02
N GLN A 138 6.27 -22.80 -13.15
CA GLN A 138 6.20 -21.37 -13.43
C GLN A 138 7.37 -20.65 -12.75
N THR A 139 7.89 -19.62 -13.42
CA THR A 139 8.89 -18.70 -12.87
C THR A 139 8.44 -17.28 -13.16
N ILE A 140 8.38 -16.44 -12.12
CA ILE A 140 8.03 -15.03 -12.21
C ILE A 140 9.20 -14.23 -11.64
N SER A 141 9.86 -13.45 -12.50
CA SER A 141 10.90 -12.51 -12.11
C SER A 141 10.42 -11.09 -12.34
N LYS A 142 10.50 -10.24 -11.31
CA LYS A 142 10.04 -8.85 -11.38
C LYS A 142 11.00 -7.92 -10.66
N SER A 143 11.01 -6.68 -11.14
CA SER A 143 11.67 -5.54 -10.50
C SER A 143 10.61 -4.50 -10.17
N ILE A 144 10.52 -4.11 -8.90
CA ILE A 144 9.70 -3.00 -8.45
C ILE A 144 10.60 -1.84 -8.04
N THR A 145 10.27 -0.64 -8.50
CA THR A 145 11.05 0.57 -8.24
C THR A 145 10.18 1.62 -7.57
N LEU A 146 10.75 2.36 -6.62
CA LEU A 146 10.17 3.50 -5.96
C LEU A 146 11.12 4.68 -6.11
N THR A 147 10.62 5.80 -6.59
CA THR A 147 11.40 7.03 -6.75
C THR A 147 10.68 8.19 -6.06
N CYS A 148 11.45 9.10 -5.47
CA CYS A 148 10.93 10.35 -4.91
C CYS A 148 11.51 11.54 -5.65
N ASP A 149 10.68 12.44 -6.17
CA ASP A 149 11.16 13.70 -6.72
C ASP A 149 11.45 14.75 -5.63
N ARG A 150 12.05 15.88 -6.01
CA ARG A 150 12.40 16.97 -5.09
C ARG A 150 11.18 17.60 -4.41
N SER A 151 10.01 17.53 -5.05
CA SER A 151 8.73 18.02 -4.53
C SER A 151 8.06 17.03 -3.56
N GLY A 152 8.64 15.84 -3.38
CA GLY A 152 8.11 14.79 -2.51
C GLY A 152 7.08 13.88 -3.20
N ASN A 153 6.93 13.95 -4.52
CA ASN A 153 6.06 13.03 -5.27
C ASN A 153 6.73 11.67 -5.39
N ILE A 154 5.93 10.61 -5.26
CA ILE A 154 6.36 9.22 -5.28
C ILE A 154 5.84 8.55 -6.54
N SER A 155 6.72 7.79 -7.22
CA SER A 155 6.39 6.97 -8.40
C SER A 155 6.96 5.57 -8.28
#